data_AF-A0A183E3H7-F1
#
_entry.id   AF-A0A183E3H7-F1
#
_cell.length_a   1.000
_cell.length_b   1.000
_cell.length_c   1.000
_cell.angle_alpha   90.00
_cell.angle_beta   90.00
_cell.angle_gamma   90.00
#
_symmetry.space_group_name_H-M   'P 1'
#
loop_
_entity.id
_entity.type
_entity.pdbx_description
1 polymer ?
#
loop_
_entity_poly.entity_id
_entity_poly.type
_entity_poly.pdbx_seq_one_letter_code
_entity_poly.pdbx_strand_id
1 'polypeptide(L)'
;MMSSFTLNLILSVFHGVGGFLSWNGLANFGVFENSSYNIWEIPIFLFIGVLGGIFGALFNWLNVRLSKFRRKHVRSKCQKLVECLLVAAVSAFTGFITLFLVNDCQPVGRNPKLTDVTKLWCRKGEYSAVANLFFQSPEESVKSLFHSPINSYASSTLLIFAVEYYVLSLWTYGLSVPSGIFIPTLLTGAAWGRLVGTIVEYMFPDVVSIFFPHISTQSIRFSKYLIQIEFTREFTGSMG
;
A
#
# COMPACT_ATOMS: atom_id res chain seq x y z
N MET A 1 -9.11 23.05 10.22
CA MET A 1 -10.42 23.16 9.55
C MET A 1 -10.37 24.08 8.34
N MET A 2 -9.86 25.32 8.46
CA MET A 2 -9.76 26.24 7.31
C MET A 2 -8.90 25.71 6.15
N SER A 3 -7.73 25.13 6.42
CA SER A 3 -6.85 24.56 5.38
C SER A 3 -7.52 23.43 4.58
N SER A 4 -8.13 22.46 5.27
CA SER A 4 -8.86 21.35 4.66
C SER A 4 -10.05 21.84 3.83
N PHE A 5 -10.75 22.89 4.28
CA PHE A 5 -11.85 23.50 3.54
C PHE A 5 -11.36 24.19 2.27
N THR A 6 -10.29 24.99 2.35
CA THR A 6 -9.70 25.67 1.19
C THR A 6 -9.23 24.68 0.13
N LEU A 7 -8.54 23.61 0.54
CA LEU A 7 -8.07 22.57 -0.38
C LEU A 7 -9.24 21.84 -1.05
N ASN A 8 -10.25 21.44 -0.27
CA ASN A 8 -11.48 20.83 -0.78
C ASN A 8 -12.15 21.70 -1.85
N LEU A 9 -12.34 22.99 -1.55
CA LEU A 9 -13.00 23.94 -2.42
C LEU A 9 -12.24 24.11 -3.74
N ILE A 10 -10.92 24.29 -3.67
CA ILE A 10 -10.08 24.47 -4.85
C ILE A 10 -10.09 23.20 -5.72
N LEU A 11 -9.90 22.02 -5.12
CA LEU A 11 -9.94 20.76 -5.86
C LEU A 11 -11.33 20.51 -6.49
N SER A 12 -12.41 20.81 -5.77
CA SER A 12 -13.82 20.75 -6.24
C SER A 12 -14.02 21.55 -7.52
N VAL A 13 -13.45 22.75 -7.59
CA VAL A 13 -13.48 23.59 -8.79
C VAL A 13 -12.61 23.03 -9.91
N PHE A 14 -11.39 22.56 -9.62
CA PHE A 14 -10.46 22.04 -10.64
C PHE A 14 -10.99 20.83 -11.40
N HIS A 15 -11.71 19.94 -10.71
CA HIS A 15 -12.29 18.75 -11.33
C HIS A 15 -13.70 19.01 -11.92
N GLY A 16 -14.17 20.26 -11.91
CA GLY A 16 -15.47 20.64 -12.49
C GLY A 16 -16.69 20.16 -11.70
N VAL A 17 -16.50 19.66 -10.47
CA VAL A 17 -17.59 19.14 -9.61
C VAL A 17 -17.84 20.14 -8.49
N GLY A 18 -18.32 21.33 -8.86
CA GLY A 18 -18.60 22.42 -7.91
C GLY A 18 -19.63 22.01 -6.87
N GLY A 19 -19.30 22.18 -5.58
CA GLY A 19 -20.18 21.89 -4.45
C GLY A 19 -20.02 20.51 -3.82
N PHE A 20 -19.24 19.60 -4.43
CA PHE A 20 -18.91 18.30 -3.84
C PHE A 20 -17.60 18.36 -3.05
N LEU A 21 -17.72 18.59 -1.73
CA LEU A 21 -16.59 18.63 -0.77
C LEU A 21 -16.17 17.23 -0.32
N SER A 22 -15.79 16.36 -1.26
CA SER A 22 -15.42 14.97 -0.97
C SER A 22 -13.91 14.75 -0.75
N TRP A 23 -13.07 15.77 -0.99
CA TRP A 23 -11.60 15.72 -0.92
C TRP A 23 -11.05 16.29 0.39
N ASN A 24 -11.26 15.55 1.48
CA ASN A 24 -10.87 15.98 2.83
C ASN A 24 -9.34 16.10 3.07
N GLY A 25 -8.52 15.65 2.12
CA GLY A 25 -7.06 15.73 2.17
C GLY A 25 -6.43 15.33 0.84
N LEU A 26 -5.09 15.39 0.77
CA LEU A 26 -4.31 15.02 -0.42
C LEU A 26 -4.48 13.53 -0.77
N ALA A 27 -4.41 12.65 0.24
CA ALA A 27 -4.70 11.23 0.10
C ALA A 27 -6.15 10.95 0.52
N ASN A 28 -6.99 10.56 -0.44
CA ASN A 28 -8.38 10.17 -0.18
C ASN A 28 -8.56 8.66 -0.34
N PHE A 29 -8.65 7.95 0.78
CA PHE A 29 -8.85 6.50 0.78
C PHE A 29 -10.27 6.05 0.45
N GLY A 30 -11.16 6.97 0.07
CA GLY A 30 -12.54 6.67 -0.30
C GLY A 30 -13.45 6.37 0.90
N VAL A 31 -14.72 6.16 0.61
CA VAL A 31 -15.72 5.81 1.62
C VAL A 31 -15.67 4.32 1.87
N PHE A 32 -15.52 3.93 3.13
CA PHE A 32 -15.61 2.55 3.53
C PHE A 32 -17.05 2.26 3.97
N GLU A 33 -17.72 1.33 3.30
CA GLU A 33 -19.05 0.90 3.70
C GLU A 33 -19.00 0.23 5.08
N ASN A 34 -19.95 0.58 5.95
CA ASN A 34 -20.03 0.07 7.32
C ASN A 34 -20.26 -1.44 7.33
N SER A 35 -19.16 -2.20 7.42
CA SER A 35 -19.19 -3.65 7.62
C SER A 35 -19.07 -3.94 9.11
N SER A 36 -20.05 -4.63 9.68
CA SER A 36 -20.01 -5.10 11.08
C SER A 36 -18.86 -6.09 11.31
N TYR A 37 -18.28 -6.04 12.51
CA TYR A 37 -17.25 -6.97 12.96
C TYR A 37 -17.83 -8.00 13.91
N ASN A 38 -17.41 -9.25 13.74
CA ASN A 38 -17.72 -10.31 14.69
C ASN A 38 -16.60 -10.41 15.73
N ILE A 39 -16.98 -10.72 16.97
CA ILE A 39 -16.04 -10.85 18.10
C ILE A 39 -14.98 -11.95 17.83
N TRP A 40 -15.34 -12.98 17.06
CA TRP A 40 -14.45 -14.08 16.68
C TRP A 40 -13.28 -13.67 15.76
N GLU A 41 -13.33 -12.50 15.13
CA GLU A 41 -12.24 -12.00 14.27
C GLU A 41 -11.12 -11.30 15.06
N ILE A 42 -11.40 -10.89 16.31
CA ILE A 42 -10.47 -10.14 17.17
C ILE A 42 -9.11 -10.85 17.37
N PRO A 43 -9.05 -12.18 17.60
CA PRO A 43 -7.78 -12.88 17.74
C PRO A 43 -6.89 -12.80 16.49
N ILE A 44 -7.50 -12.81 15.30
CA ILE A 44 -6.78 -12.70 14.02
C ILE A 44 -6.21 -11.29 13.86
N PHE A 45 -6.98 -10.25 14.24
CA PHE A 45 -6.49 -8.87 14.25
C PHE A 45 -5.33 -8.68 15.21
N LEU A 46 -5.39 -9.29 16.40
CA LEU A 46 -4.31 -9.23 17.38
C LEU A 46 -3.04 -9.89 16.83
N PHE A 47 -3.15 -11.07 16.21
CA PHE A 47 -2.02 -11.78 15.64
C PHE A 47 -1.32 -10.97 14.53
N ILE A 48 -2.10 -10.37 13.63
CA ILE A 48 -1.55 -9.52 12.55
C ILE A 48 -0.95 -8.24 13.12
N GLY A 49 -1.55 -7.66 14.17
CA GLY A 49 -0.98 -6.52 14.89
C GLY A 49 0.38 -6.84 15.51
N VAL A 50 0.55 -8.03 16.12
CA VAL A 50 1.84 -8.50 16.66
C VAL A 50 2.86 -8.68 15.55
N LEU A 51 2.50 -9.33 14.44
CA LEU A 51 3.40 -9.50 13.29
C LEU A 51 3.81 -8.15 12.69
N GLY A 52 2.85 -7.25 12.46
CA GLY A 52 3.12 -5.89 11.97
C GLY A 52 4.04 -5.12 12.92
N GLY A 53 3.84 -5.25 14.23
CA GLY A 53 4.69 -4.65 15.25
C GLY A 53 6.13 -5.17 15.24
N ILE A 54 6.35 -6.46 14.95
CA ILE A 54 7.68 -7.08 14.79
C ILE A 54 8.34 -6.61 13.49
N PHE A 55 7.63 -6.63 12.36
CA PHE A 55 8.14 -6.14 11.09
C PHE A 55 8.49 -4.64 11.14
N GLY A 56 7.67 -3.81 11.79
CA GLY A 56 7.97 -2.39 12.00
C GLY A 56 9.18 -2.15 12.90
N ALA A 57 9.34 -2.95 13.96
CA ALA A 57 10.54 -2.88 14.81
C ALA A 57 11.81 -3.27 14.05
N LEU A 58 11.73 -4.33 13.23
CA LEU A 58 12.81 -4.73 12.32
C LEU A 58 13.13 -3.62 11.31
N PHE A 59 12.10 -2.99 10.74
CA PHE A 59 12.26 -1.89 9.79
C PHE A 59 13.04 -0.72 10.41
N ASN A 60 12.67 -0.30 11.62
CA ASN A 60 13.37 0.78 12.31
C ASN A 60 14.82 0.40 12.65
N TRP A 61 15.04 -0.82 13.17
CA TRP A 61 16.39 -1.31 13.48
C TRP A 61 17.31 -1.32 12.24
N LEU A 62 16.81 -1.80 11.10
CA LEU A 62 17.54 -1.78 9.82
C LEU A 62 17.83 -0.35 9.36
N ASN A 63 16.86 0.57 9.45
CA ASN A 63 17.05 1.97 9.07
C ASN A 63 18.08 2.70 9.93
N VAL A 64 18.11 2.44 11.24
CA VAL A 64 19.16 2.98 12.12
C VAL A 64 20.53 2.45 11.72
N ARG A 65 20.63 1.16 11.38
CA ARG A 65 21.88 0.54 10.93
C ARG A 65 22.36 1.14 9.60
N LEU A 66 21.45 1.28 8.63
CA LEU A 66 21.71 1.88 7.33
C LEU A 66 22.11 3.35 7.46
N SER A 67 21.44 4.10 8.34
CA SER A 67 21.77 5.50 8.64
C SER A 67 23.16 5.66 9.28
N LYS A 68 23.56 4.72 10.15
CA LYS A 68 24.94 4.68 10.68
C LYS A 68 25.95 4.37 9.57
N PHE A 69 25.62 3.46 8.65
CA PHE A 69 26.48 3.14 7.50
C PHE A 69 26.65 4.34 6.55
N ARG A 70 25.56 5.02 6.20
CA ARG A 70 25.57 6.23 5.35
C ARG A 70 26.39 7.36 5.96
N ARG A 71 26.27 7.62 7.27
CA ARG A 71 27.10 8.62 7.97
C ARG A 71 28.60 8.30 7.92
N LYS A 72 28.96 7.01 7.85
CA LYS A 72 30.37 6.58 7.78
C LYS A 72 30.93 6.61 6.35
N HIS A 73 30.20 6.07 5.37
CA HIS A 73 30.71 5.90 4.00
C HIS A 73 30.24 6.96 2.99
N VAL A 74 29.02 7.50 3.13
CA VAL A 74 28.38 8.39 2.15
C VAL A 74 28.41 9.83 2.66
N ARG A 75 29.58 10.47 2.54
CA ARG A 75 29.79 11.84 3.06
C ARG A 75 29.71 12.92 1.99
N SER A 76 30.21 12.64 0.79
CA SER A 76 30.29 13.66 -0.26
C SER A 76 28.94 13.89 -0.94
N LYS A 77 28.71 15.10 -1.44
CA LYS A 77 27.47 15.45 -2.17
C LYS A 77 27.29 14.60 -3.43
N CYS A 78 28.39 14.29 -4.13
CA CYS A 78 28.37 13.46 -5.32
C CYS A 78 27.98 12.00 -5.00
N GLN A 79 28.50 11.42 -3.91
CA GLN A 79 28.11 10.07 -3.48
C GLN A 79 26.62 9.99 -3.13
N LYS A 80 26.06 11.01 -2.47
CA LYS A 80 24.63 11.08 -2.17
C LYS A 80 23.77 11.12 -3.44
N LEU A 81 24.19 11.88 -4.45
CA LEU A 81 23.51 11.92 -5.75
C LEU A 81 23.56 10.57 -6.47
N VAL A 82 24.75 9.94 -6.52
CA VAL A 82 24.93 8.62 -7.13
C VAL A 82 24.08 7.57 -6.42
N GLU A 83 23.99 7.61 -5.09
CA GLU A 83 23.12 6.71 -4.33
C GLU A 83 21.64 6.88 -4.73
N CYS A 84 21.15 8.12 -4.81
CA CYS A 84 19.76 8.38 -5.25
C CYS A 84 19.50 7.87 -6.68
N LEU A 85 20.44 8.10 -7.60
CA LEU A 85 20.32 7.62 -8.99
C LEU A 85 20.34 6.09 -9.06
N LEU A 86 21.19 5.43 -8.25
CA LEU A 86 21.23 3.98 -8.17
C LEU A 86 19.92 3.41 -7.62
N VAL A 87 19.37 4.00 -6.56
CA VAL A 87 18.08 3.55 -6.00
C VAL A 87 16.96 3.70 -7.03
N ALA A 88 16.89 4.83 -7.73
CA ALA A 88 15.89 5.05 -8.77
C ALA A 88 16.03 4.08 -9.95
N ALA A 89 17.26 3.78 -10.38
CA ALA A 89 17.52 2.81 -11.43
C ALA A 89 17.12 1.39 -11.00
N VAL A 90 17.46 0.99 -9.77
CA VAL A 90 17.11 -0.34 -9.25
C VAL A 90 15.60 -0.46 -9.04
N SER A 91 14.91 0.57 -8.55
CA SER A 91 13.46 0.53 -8.38
C SER A 91 12.71 0.39 -9.71
N ALA A 92 13.16 1.09 -10.75
CA ALA A 92 12.59 0.95 -12.10
C ALA A 92 12.88 -0.44 -12.68
N PHE A 93 14.09 -0.95 -12.49
CA PHE A 93 14.51 -2.26 -13.00
C PHE A 93 13.75 -3.41 -12.33
N THR A 94 13.60 -3.36 -11.00
CA THR A 94 12.88 -4.37 -10.21
C THR A 94 11.40 -4.40 -10.56
N GLY A 95 10.74 -3.23 -10.62
CA GLY A 95 9.34 -3.15 -11.07
C GLY A 95 9.12 -3.67 -12.49
N PHE A 96 10.06 -3.40 -13.41
CA PHE A 96 10.01 -3.97 -14.77
C PHE A 96 10.21 -5.48 -14.76
N ILE A 97 11.18 -6.01 -14.02
CA ILE A 97 11.40 -7.47 -13.90
C ILE A 97 10.15 -8.17 -13.36
N THR A 98 9.54 -7.64 -12.30
CA THR A 98 8.36 -8.24 -11.67
C THR A 98 7.18 -8.29 -12.65
N LEU A 99 7.07 -7.31 -13.54
CA LEU A 99 6.08 -7.33 -14.63
C LEU A 99 6.30 -8.45 -15.65
N PHE A 100 7.55 -8.84 -15.94
CA PHE A 100 7.86 -9.94 -16.87
C PHE A 100 7.77 -11.32 -16.22
N LEU A 101 8.15 -11.43 -14.96
CA LEU A 101 8.16 -12.71 -14.25
C LEU A 101 6.75 -13.17 -13.86
N VAL A 102 5.85 -12.23 -13.56
CA VAL A 102 4.52 -12.56 -13.02
C VAL A 102 3.40 -12.14 -13.96
N ASN A 103 2.77 -13.13 -14.57
CA ASN A 103 1.68 -12.95 -15.54
C ASN A 103 0.30 -13.04 -14.85
N ASP A 104 -0.11 -11.95 -14.19
CA ASP A 104 -1.43 -11.82 -13.55
C ASP A 104 -2.37 -10.94 -14.39
N CYS A 105 -3.01 -11.54 -15.39
CA CYS A 105 -4.04 -10.89 -16.20
C CYS A 105 -5.44 -11.12 -15.59
N GLN A 106 -6.19 -10.04 -15.38
CA GLN A 106 -7.55 -10.05 -14.84
C GLN A 106 -8.51 -9.36 -15.83
N PRO A 107 -9.79 -9.80 -15.94
CA PRO A 107 -10.74 -9.21 -16.87
C PRO A 107 -11.19 -7.81 -16.43
N VAL A 108 -11.20 -6.86 -17.37
CA VAL A 108 -11.67 -5.47 -17.12
C VAL A 108 -13.18 -5.47 -16.96
N GLY A 109 -13.70 -4.90 -15.86
CA GLY A 109 -15.15 -4.73 -15.64
C GLY A 109 -15.70 -5.26 -14.32
N ARG A 110 -14.87 -5.88 -13.46
CA ARG A 110 -15.30 -6.27 -12.11
C ARG A 110 -15.56 -5.07 -11.18
N ASN A 111 -14.92 -3.93 -11.45
CA ASN A 111 -15.10 -2.66 -10.75
C ASN A 111 -15.46 -1.54 -11.74
N PRO A 112 -16.70 -1.02 -11.74
CA PRO A 112 -17.12 0.04 -12.67
C PRO A 112 -16.48 1.42 -12.39
N LYS A 113 -15.70 1.55 -11.31
CA LYS A 113 -15.03 2.79 -10.89
C LYS A 113 -13.53 2.84 -11.24
N LEU A 114 -12.94 1.76 -11.76
CA LEU A 114 -11.53 1.71 -12.15
C LEU A 114 -11.44 1.90 -13.68
N THR A 115 -11.41 3.16 -14.13
CA THR A 115 -11.30 3.51 -15.56
C THR A 115 -9.86 3.60 -16.05
N ASP A 116 -8.91 3.91 -15.15
CA ASP A 116 -7.48 4.00 -15.46
C ASP A 116 -6.74 2.74 -15.02
N VAL A 117 -6.92 1.64 -15.75
CA VAL A 117 -6.16 0.40 -15.54
C VAL A 117 -5.05 0.25 -16.57
N THR A 118 -3.84 -0.06 -16.12
CA THR A 118 -2.69 -0.21 -16.99
C THR A 118 -2.76 -1.56 -17.72
N LYS A 119 -3.10 -1.52 -19.01
CA LYS A 119 -3.20 -2.70 -19.89
C LYS A 119 -1.84 -3.01 -20.49
N LEU A 120 -0.96 -3.58 -19.67
CA LEU A 120 0.40 -3.95 -20.06
C LEU A 120 0.51 -5.48 -20.10
N TRP A 121 1.05 -6.02 -21.19
CA TRP A 121 1.31 -7.47 -21.39
C TRP A 121 0.11 -8.42 -21.19
N CYS A 122 -1.13 -8.00 -21.48
CA CYS A 122 -2.32 -8.86 -21.46
C CYS A 122 -3.12 -8.78 -22.77
N ARG A 123 -4.07 -9.72 -22.96
CA ARG A 123 -4.96 -9.72 -24.14
C ARG A 123 -5.95 -8.55 -24.10
N LYS A 124 -6.55 -8.23 -25.25
CA LYS A 124 -7.58 -7.18 -25.35
C LYS A 124 -8.76 -7.53 -24.43
N GLY A 125 -9.08 -6.65 -23.48
CA GLY A 125 -10.16 -6.85 -22.51
C GLY A 125 -9.69 -7.24 -21.10
N GLU A 126 -8.39 -7.44 -20.90
CA GLU A 126 -7.76 -7.74 -19.61
C GLU A 126 -6.82 -6.60 -19.17
N TYR A 127 -6.57 -6.51 -17.87
CA TYR A 127 -5.58 -5.62 -17.25
C TYR A 127 -4.58 -6.43 -16.42
N SER A 128 -3.35 -5.91 -16.28
CA SER A 128 -2.33 -6.54 -15.45
C SER A 128 -2.41 -6.01 -14.02
N ALA A 129 -2.61 -6.93 -13.06
CA ALA A 129 -2.68 -6.58 -11.64
C ALA A 129 -1.34 -6.03 -11.13
N VAL A 130 -0.23 -6.60 -11.60
CA VAL A 130 1.15 -6.15 -11.28
C VAL A 130 1.39 -4.73 -11.79
N ALA A 131 0.95 -4.46 -13.04
CA ALA A 131 1.14 -3.14 -13.63
C ALA A 131 0.39 -2.06 -12.83
N ASN A 132 -0.81 -2.39 -12.35
CA ASN A 132 -1.61 -1.47 -11.53
C ASN A 132 -0.95 -1.14 -10.18
N LEU A 133 -0.10 -2.02 -9.64
CA LEU A 133 0.59 -1.79 -8.36
C LEU A 133 1.89 -0.99 -8.48
N PHE A 134 2.63 -1.19 -9.58
CA PHE A 134 3.94 -0.55 -9.76
C PHE A 134 3.90 0.76 -10.57
N PHE A 135 3.00 0.87 -11.55
CA PHE A 135 2.97 2.02 -12.47
C PHE A 135 1.91 3.08 -12.13
N GLN A 136 1.05 2.81 -11.14
CA GLN A 136 0.13 3.81 -10.63
C GLN A 136 0.77 4.61 -9.49
N SER A 137 0.18 5.76 -9.14
CA SER A 137 0.55 6.44 -7.91
C SER A 137 0.35 5.50 -6.71
N PRO A 138 1.23 5.57 -5.69
CA PRO A 138 1.13 4.69 -4.53
C PRO A 138 -0.16 4.93 -3.74
N GLU A 139 -0.70 6.15 -3.78
CA GLU A 139 -1.97 6.51 -3.15
C GLU A 139 -3.17 5.78 -3.78
N GLU A 140 -3.24 5.72 -5.10
CA GLU A 140 -4.29 4.98 -5.79
C GLU A 140 -4.05 3.46 -5.71
N SER A 141 -2.79 3.02 -5.64
CA SER A 141 -2.46 1.61 -5.41
C SER A 141 -2.99 1.12 -4.06
N VAL A 142 -2.82 1.91 -3.01
CA VAL A 142 -3.42 1.66 -1.69
C VAL A 142 -4.94 1.59 -1.77
N LYS A 143 -5.56 2.57 -2.42
CA LYS A 143 -7.01 2.65 -2.57
C LYS A 143 -7.56 1.48 -3.38
N SER A 144 -6.83 1.04 -4.41
CA SER A 144 -7.14 -0.16 -5.18
C SER A 144 -7.05 -1.41 -4.30
N LEU A 145 -6.01 -1.53 -3.45
CA LEU A 145 -5.88 -2.63 -2.48
C LEU A 145 -7.04 -2.70 -1.48
N PHE A 146 -7.55 -1.53 -1.07
CA PHE A 146 -8.73 -1.47 -0.22
C PHE A 146 -9.97 -1.86 -1.01
N HIS A 147 -10.35 -1.09 -2.03
CA HIS A 147 -11.67 -1.21 -2.64
C HIS A 147 -11.83 -2.33 -3.66
N SER A 148 -10.78 -3.12 -3.93
CA SER A 148 -10.88 -4.25 -4.86
C SER A 148 -11.61 -5.46 -4.26
N PRO A 149 -12.35 -6.24 -5.06
CA PRO A 149 -12.97 -7.49 -4.63
C PRO A 149 -11.93 -8.59 -4.39
N ILE A 150 -12.27 -9.57 -3.56
CA ILE A 150 -11.38 -10.72 -3.34
C ILE A 150 -11.21 -11.51 -4.62
N ASN A 151 -10.01 -12.03 -4.84
CA ASN A 151 -9.51 -12.63 -6.09
C ASN A 151 -9.14 -11.66 -7.23
N SER A 152 -9.06 -10.36 -6.98
CA SER A 152 -8.51 -9.40 -7.96
C SER A 152 -6.98 -9.44 -8.08
N TYR A 153 -6.27 -10.05 -7.13
CA TYR A 153 -4.82 -10.16 -7.08
C TYR A 153 -4.44 -11.58 -6.68
N ALA A 154 -3.46 -12.19 -7.34
CA ALA A 154 -2.95 -13.48 -6.90
C ALA A 154 -2.14 -13.33 -5.61
N SER A 155 -2.11 -14.39 -4.78
CA SER A 155 -1.32 -14.38 -3.54
C SER A 155 0.18 -14.23 -3.82
N SER A 156 0.67 -14.79 -4.93
CA SER A 156 2.07 -14.69 -5.36
C SER A 156 2.47 -13.25 -5.72
N THR A 157 1.63 -12.52 -6.46
CA THR A 157 1.92 -11.13 -6.82
C THR A 157 1.93 -10.21 -5.62
N LEU A 158 0.97 -10.37 -4.71
CA LEU A 158 0.95 -9.60 -3.45
C LEU A 158 2.18 -9.87 -2.59
N LEU A 159 2.64 -11.12 -2.52
CA LEU A 159 3.83 -11.49 -1.74
C LEU A 159 5.09 -10.83 -2.32
N ILE A 160 5.30 -10.97 -3.64
CA ILE A 160 6.45 -10.42 -4.33
C ILE A 160 6.45 -8.90 -4.19
N PHE A 161 5.30 -8.26 -4.44
CA PHE A 161 5.13 -6.82 -4.29
C PHE A 161 5.41 -6.35 -2.87
N ALA A 162 4.85 -7.01 -1.85
CA ALA A 162 5.04 -6.61 -0.45
C ALA A 162 6.51 -6.69 -0.02
N VAL A 163 7.22 -7.76 -0.40
CA VAL A 163 8.64 -7.94 -0.06
C VAL A 163 9.53 -6.95 -0.82
N GLU A 164 9.33 -6.82 -2.12
CA GLU A 164 10.11 -5.91 -2.97
C GLU A 164 9.94 -4.46 -2.51
N TYR A 165 8.69 -4.03 -2.30
CA TYR A 165 8.38 -2.66 -1.88
C TYR A 165 8.84 -2.38 -0.44
N TYR A 166 8.84 -3.38 0.44
CA TYR A 166 9.42 -3.27 1.78
C TYR A 166 10.94 -3.03 1.73
N VAL A 167 11.67 -3.78 0.90
CA VAL A 167 13.12 -3.58 0.74
C VAL A 167 13.44 -2.24 0.06
N LEU A 168 12.68 -1.87 -0.97
CA LEU A 168 12.84 -0.58 -1.64
C LEU A 168 12.55 0.60 -0.71
N SER A 169 11.51 0.52 0.12
CA SER A 169 11.18 1.56 1.10
C SER A 169 12.25 1.70 2.19
N LEU A 170 12.80 0.57 2.68
CA LEU A 170 13.97 0.56 3.57
C LEU A 170 15.17 1.29 2.96
N TRP A 171 15.47 1.03 1.68
CA TRP A 171 16.63 1.64 1.04
C TRP A 171 16.40 3.12 0.70
N THR A 172 15.18 3.48 0.32
CA THR A 172 14.82 4.87 -0.02
C THR A 172 14.81 5.77 1.22
N TYR A 173 14.45 5.22 2.39
CA TYR A 173 14.44 5.98 3.62
C TYR A 173 15.83 6.47 4.00
N GLY A 174 15.98 7.78 4.21
CA GLY A 174 17.25 8.41 4.59
C GLY A 174 18.17 8.79 3.42
N LEU A 175 17.67 8.72 2.18
CA LEU A 175 18.31 9.40 1.05
C LEU A 175 18.26 10.92 1.23
N SER A 176 19.14 11.65 0.55
CA SER A 176 19.17 13.12 0.59
C SER A 176 18.11 13.74 -0.33
N VAL A 177 16.85 13.33 -0.17
CA VAL A 177 15.67 13.80 -0.93
C VAL A 177 14.50 13.99 0.05
N PRO A 178 13.73 15.08 -0.06
CA PRO A 178 12.51 15.24 0.74
C PRO A 178 11.51 14.16 0.35
N SER A 179 11.25 13.22 1.25
CA SER A 179 10.31 12.12 1.03
C SER A 179 9.57 11.79 2.33
N GLY A 180 8.33 11.33 2.18
CA GLY A 180 7.52 10.83 3.29
C GLY A 180 7.57 9.32 3.36
N ILE A 181 7.62 8.77 4.57
CA ILE A 181 7.63 7.32 4.83
C ILE A 181 6.21 6.74 4.98
N PHE A 182 5.22 7.59 5.25
CA PHE A 182 3.85 7.20 5.56
C PHE A 182 3.16 6.40 4.45
N ILE A 183 3.21 6.85 3.19
CA ILE A 183 2.51 6.16 2.09
C ILE A 183 3.17 4.80 1.79
N PRO A 184 4.51 4.68 1.71
CA PRO A 184 5.16 3.38 1.52
C PRO A 184 4.86 2.34 2.60
N THR A 185 4.88 2.73 3.88
CA THR A 185 4.57 1.79 4.98
C THR A 185 3.11 1.37 4.93
N LEU A 186 2.20 2.30 4.63
CA LEU A 186 0.79 2.01 4.44
C LEU A 186 0.54 1.02 3.29
N LEU A 187 1.21 1.21 2.15
CA LEU A 187 1.10 0.33 0.99
C LEU A 187 1.61 -1.09 1.28
N THR A 188 2.76 -1.23 1.95
CA THR A 188 3.27 -2.56 2.36
C THR A 188 2.35 -3.25 3.37
N GLY A 189 1.82 -2.52 4.34
CA GLY A 189 0.86 -3.04 5.30
C GLY A 189 -0.46 -3.47 4.65
N ALA A 190 -0.96 -2.67 3.69
CA ALA A 190 -2.12 -3.01 2.88
C ALA A 190 -1.90 -4.30 2.09
N ALA A 191 -0.73 -4.45 1.47
CA ALA A 191 -0.40 -5.64 0.67
C ALA A 191 -0.31 -6.89 1.54
N TRP A 192 0.34 -6.81 2.71
CA TRP A 192 0.44 -7.93 3.65
C TRP A 192 -0.93 -8.29 4.25
N GLY A 193 -1.73 -7.30 4.63
CA GLY A 193 -3.09 -7.50 5.11
C GLY A 193 -4.01 -8.12 4.05
N ARG A 194 -3.83 -7.75 2.77
CA ARG A 194 -4.53 -8.37 1.64
C ARG A 194 -4.12 -9.83 1.46
N LEU A 195 -2.82 -10.11 1.50
CA LEU A 195 -2.27 -11.46 1.39
C LEU A 195 -2.80 -12.38 2.50
N VAL A 196 -2.78 -11.95 3.76
CA VAL A 196 -3.30 -12.75 4.87
C VAL A 196 -4.80 -12.99 4.72
N GLY A 197 -5.57 -11.97 4.30
CA GLY A 197 -7.00 -12.12 4.01
C GLY A 197 -7.29 -13.20 2.96
N THR A 198 -6.53 -13.21 1.87
CA THR A 198 -6.67 -14.23 0.81
C THR A 198 -6.26 -15.63 1.29
N ILE A 199 -5.22 -15.75 2.12
CA ILE A 199 -4.82 -17.05 2.70
C ILE A 199 -5.92 -17.60 3.63
N VAL A 200 -6.51 -16.74 4.47
CA VAL A 200 -7.57 -17.16 5.39
C VAL A 200 -8.81 -17.65 4.61
N GLU A 201 -9.17 -16.96 3.53
CA GLU A 201 -10.25 -17.40 2.63
C GLU A 201 -9.95 -18.77 2.01
N TYR A 202 -8.71 -18.99 1.55
CA TYR A 202 -8.31 -20.27 0.98
C TYR A 202 -8.32 -21.43 2.00
N MET A 203 -7.94 -21.16 3.26
CA MET A 203 -7.86 -22.17 4.32
C MET A 203 -9.22 -22.51 4.95
N PHE A 204 -10.18 -21.58 4.95
CA PHE A 204 -11.49 -21.75 5.59
C PHE A 204 -12.66 -21.38 4.67
N PRO A 205 -12.82 -22.03 3.50
CA PRO A 205 -13.84 -21.65 2.52
C PRO A 205 -15.27 -21.74 3.10
N ASP A 206 -15.57 -22.75 3.91
CA ASP A 206 -16.93 -22.99 4.44
C ASP A 206 -17.34 -22.01 5.55
N VAL A 207 -16.41 -21.67 6.44
CA VAL A 207 -16.66 -20.69 7.52
C VAL A 207 -16.77 -19.28 6.93
N VAL A 208 -15.97 -19.01 5.91
CA VAL A 208 -15.89 -17.72 5.23
C VAL A 208 -17.14 -17.46 4.38
N SER A 209 -17.64 -18.45 3.64
CA SER A 209 -18.87 -18.34 2.84
C SER A 209 -20.15 -18.18 3.67
N ILE A 210 -20.20 -18.79 4.86
CA ILE A 210 -21.40 -18.80 5.74
C ILE A 210 -21.42 -17.58 6.69
N PHE A 211 -20.28 -17.19 7.27
CA PHE A 211 -20.21 -16.04 8.19
C PHE A 211 -19.89 -14.71 7.51
N PHE A 212 -19.35 -14.72 6.29
CA PHE A 212 -18.84 -13.52 5.63
C PHE A 212 -19.29 -13.43 4.16
N PRO A 213 -20.55 -13.05 3.87
CA PRO A 213 -21.03 -12.88 2.49
C PRO A 213 -20.35 -11.70 1.75
N HIS A 214 -19.65 -10.80 2.46
CA HIS A 214 -18.84 -9.71 1.90
C HIS A 214 -17.41 -9.74 2.44
N ILE A 215 -16.57 -10.66 1.96
CA ILE A 215 -15.13 -10.74 2.33
C ILE A 215 -14.29 -9.65 1.63
N SER A 216 -14.87 -8.98 0.62
CA SER A 216 -14.23 -7.86 -0.08
C SER A 216 -13.86 -6.71 0.86
N THR A 217 -14.55 -6.62 2.00
CA THR A 217 -14.28 -5.66 3.08
C THR A 217 -13.30 -6.14 4.16
N GLN A 218 -12.78 -7.38 4.14
CA GLN A 218 -11.82 -7.85 5.16
C GLN A 218 -10.39 -7.32 4.95
N SER A 219 -9.88 -7.21 3.72
CA SER A 219 -8.54 -6.60 3.52
C SER A 219 -8.54 -5.08 3.69
N ILE A 220 -9.69 -4.44 3.44
CA ILE A 220 -9.98 -3.07 3.85
C ILE A 220 -9.90 -2.94 5.38
N ARG A 221 -10.44 -3.94 6.10
CA ARG A 221 -10.47 -4.01 7.56
C ARG A 221 -9.06 -4.14 8.13
N PHE A 222 -8.22 -5.02 7.60
CA PHE A 222 -6.84 -5.25 8.07
C PHE A 222 -5.94 -4.03 7.91
N SER A 223 -6.04 -3.31 6.80
CA SER A 223 -5.17 -2.16 6.58
C SER A 223 -5.56 -0.93 7.39
N LYS A 224 -6.85 -0.75 7.73
CA LYS A 224 -7.29 0.31 8.65
C LYS A 224 -6.63 0.22 10.04
N TYR A 225 -6.49 -0.99 10.57
CA TYR A 225 -5.90 -1.21 11.89
C TYR A 225 -4.37 -1.06 11.89
N LEU A 226 -3.69 -1.50 10.83
CA LEU A 226 -2.25 -1.27 10.65
C LEU A 226 -1.93 0.23 10.58
N ILE A 227 -2.77 1.02 9.88
CA ILE A 227 -2.65 2.48 9.83
C ILE A 227 -2.79 3.12 11.22
N GLN A 228 -3.72 2.65 12.06
CA GLN A 228 -3.97 3.24 13.38
C GLN A 228 -2.86 2.91 14.40
N ILE A 229 -2.21 1.74 14.27
CA ILE A 229 -1.09 1.32 15.12
C ILE A 229 0.21 2.03 14.71
N GLU A 230 0.51 2.13 13.40
CA GLU A 230 1.71 2.82 12.90
C GLU A 230 1.69 4.32 13.24
N PHE A 231 0.51 4.97 13.16
CA PHE A 231 0.31 6.38 13.50
C PHE A 231 0.65 6.72 14.96
N THR A 232 0.53 5.75 15.86
CA THR A 232 0.83 5.94 17.29
C THR A 232 2.33 5.84 17.59
N ARG A 233 3.09 5.08 16.78
CA ARG A 233 4.54 4.90 16.97
C ARG A 233 5.40 5.99 16.32
N GLU A 234 5.00 6.55 15.18
CA GLU A 234 5.77 7.62 14.51
C GLU A 234 5.75 8.95 15.28
N PHE A 235 4.64 9.29 15.96
CA PHE A 235 4.57 10.50 16.79
C PHE A 235 5.30 10.38 18.14
N THR A 236 5.53 9.15 18.65
CA THR A 236 6.27 8.95 19.90
C THR A 236 7.79 8.76 19.67
N GLY A 237 8.21 8.33 18.49
CA GLY A 237 9.63 8.10 18.17
C GLY A 237 10.42 9.32 17.68
N SER A 238 9.75 10.40 17.24
CA SER A 238 10.42 11.61 16.72
C SER A 238 10.49 12.78 17.73
N MET A 239 10.03 12.59 18.96
CA MET A 239 10.10 13.56 20.06
C MET A 239 11.03 13.14 21.22
N GLY A 240 11.88 12.12 21.01
CA GLY A 240 12.85 11.63 21.99
C GLY A 240 14.29 11.80 21.53
#